data_AF-A0A150G2W8-F1
#
_entry.id   AF-A0A150G2W8-F1
#
_cell.length_a   1.000
_cell.length_b   1.000
_cell.length_c   1.000
_cell.angle_alpha   90.00
_cell.angle_beta   90.00
_cell.angle_gamma   90.00
#
_symmetry.space_group_name_H-M   'P 1'
#
loop_
_entity.id
_entity.type
_entity.pdbx_description
1 polymer ?
#
loop_
_entity_poly.entity_id
_entity_poly.type
_entity_poly.pdbx_seq_one_letter_code
_entity_poly.pdbx_strand_id
1 'polypeptide(L)'
;MAPETFEVTNHTITDRADVYAFGVILWEMLSGCQPWKGMNLVQVAFTVSLLKHRLPMGRLPPERCPPRLRSIIEACWEEDPARRPAAAELVKKLLLLQQSLAQHLLGPTPVDVLRMSSFLRKDSS
;
A
#
# COMPACT_ATOMS: atom_id res chain seq x y z
N MET A 1 10.54 -2.71 10.55
CA MET A 1 10.31 -1.57 11.46
C MET A 1 10.54 -0.29 10.69
N ALA A 2 9.88 0.81 11.09
CA ALA A 2 10.02 2.11 10.46
C ALA A 2 11.35 2.79 10.85
N PRO A 3 11.94 3.65 10.00
CA PRO A 3 13.24 4.28 10.26
C PRO A 3 13.35 4.98 11.62
N GLU A 4 12.31 5.71 12.01
CA GLU A 4 12.26 6.52 13.23
C GLU A 4 12.24 5.69 14.52
N THR A 5 11.99 4.37 14.42
CA THR A 5 12.05 3.45 15.56
C THR A 5 13.47 3.07 15.96
N PHE A 6 14.45 3.36 15.09
CA PHE A 6 15.86 3.12 15.34
C PHE A 6 16.60 4.39 15.80
N GLU A 7 15.93 5.54 15.81
CA GLU A 7 16.52 6.82 16.21
C GLU A 7 16.54 6.95 17.74
N VAL A 8 17.73 6.97 18.32
CA VAL A 8 17.91 7.01 19.79
C VAL A 8 17.38 8.32 20.39
N THR A 9 17.44 9.41 19.63
CA THR A 9 16.96 10.74 20.06
C THR A 9 15.47 10.93 19.85
N ASN A 10 14.80 10.01 19.15
CA ASN A 10 13.37 10.11 18.92
C ASN A 10 12.62 9.45 20.07
N HIS A 11 11.87 10.25 20.82
CA HIS A 11 11.05 9.78 21.94
C HIS A 11 9.56 9.73 21.60
N THR A 12 9.19 9.95 20.33
CA THR A 12 7.79 9.94 19.88
C THR A 12 7.63 9.03 18.67
N ILE A 13 7.01 7.87 18.91
CA ILE A 13 6.56 6.96 17.86
C ILE A 13 5.04 7.08 17.78
N THR A 14 4.53 7.29 16.57
CA THR A 14 3.10 7.42 16.29
C THR A 14 2.58 6.19 15.57
N ASP A 15 1.27 6.12 15.33
CA ASP A 15 0.59 5.12 14.50
C ASP A 15 1.15 5.03 13.06
N ARG A 16 1.93 6.04 12.64
CA ARG A 16 2.61 6.07 11.34
C ARG A 16 3.74 5.06 11.22
N ALA A 17 4.28 4.57 12.32
CA ALA A 17 5.23 3.45 12.29
C ALA A 17 4.54 2.14 11.88
N ASP A 18 3.29 1.92 12.30
CA ASP A 18 2.49 0.76 11.90
C ASP A 18 2.12 0.82 10.42
N VAL A 19 1.84 2.02 9.90
CA VAL A 19 1.61 2.24 8.45
C VAL A 19 2.83 1.79 7.62
N TYR A 20 4.05 2.12 8.06
CA TYR A 20 5.26 1.66 7.39
C TYR A 20 5.39 0.13 7.44
N ALA A 21 5.17 -0.46 8.62
CA ALA A 21 5.21 -1.91 8.80
C ALA A 21 4.18 -2.63 7.92
N PHE A 22 2.98 -2.06 7.79
CA PHE A 22 1.94 -2.55 6.89
C PHE A 22 2.40 -2.57 5.43
N GLY A 23 3.09 -1.53 4.96
CA GLY A 23 3.70 -1.52 3.62
C GLY A 23 4.72 -2.64 3.42
N VAL A 24 5.56 -2.91 4.43
CA VAL A 24 6.53 -4.03 4.42
C VAL A 24 5.80 -5.38 4.31
N ILE A 25 4.73 -5.58 5.08
CA ILE A 25 3.93 -6.81 5.06
C ILE A 25 3.24 -6.99 3.70
N LEU A 26 2.67 -5.94 3.12
CA LEU A 26 2.10 -6.00 1.77
C LEU A 26 3.15 -6.43 0.74
N TRP A 27 4.35 -5.87 0.80
CA TRP A 27 5.44 -6.26 -0.09
C TRP A 27 5.85 -7.73 0.11
N GLU A 28 5.95 -8.20 1.34
CA GLU A 28 6.27 -9.60 1.67
C GLU A 28 5.22 -10.56 1.11
N MET A 29 3.94 -10.28 1.35
CA MET A 29 2.83 -11.11 0.87
C MET A 29 2.79 -11.19 -0.66
N LEU A 30 3.02 -10.07 -1.36
CA LEU A 30 2.95 -10.01 -2.82
C LEU A 30 4.19 -10.63 -3.50
N SER A 31 5.37 -10.44 -2.90
CA SER A 31 6.63 -11.00 -3.43
C SER A 31 6.85 -12.46 -3.04
N GLY A 32 6.22 -12.93 -1.96
CA GLY A 32 6.54 -14.22 -1.33
C GLY A 32 7.96 -14.30 -0.78
N CYS A 33 8.64 -13.16 -0.62
CA CYS A 33 10.03 -13.06 -0.21
C CYS A 33 10.14 -12.47 1.19
N GLN A 34 11.03 -13.01 2.00
CA GLN A 34 11.38 -12.42 3.30
C GLN A 34 12.00 -11.02 3.10
N PRO A 35 11.48 -9.96 3.76
CA PRO A 35 12.08 -8.64 3.78
C PRO A 35 13.51 -8.66 4.30
N TRP A 36 14.41 -7.96 3.61
CA TRP A 36 15.81 -7.80 4.03
C TRP A 36 16.54 -9.13 4.32
N LYS A 37 16.19 -10.19 3.57
CA LYS A 37 16.75 -11.53 3.73
C LYS A 37 18.29 -11.50 3.83
N GLY A 38 18.82 -12.14 4.87
CA GLY A 38 20.27 -12.23 5.11
C GLY A 38 20.87 -11.04 5.87
N MET A 39 20.07 -10.02 6.21
CA MET A 39 20.49 -8.91 7.06
C MET A 39 20.11 -9.16 8.52
N ASN A 40 20.97 -8.76 9.46
CA ASN A 40 20.63 -8.66 10.87
C ASN A 40 19.96 -7.30 11.20
N LEU A 41 19.49 -7.13 12.44
CA LEU A 41 18.75 -5.94 12.85
C LEU A 41 19.55 -4.63 12.67
N VAL A 42 20.84 -4.64 12.98
CA VAL A 42 21.72 -3.46 12.84
C VAL A 42 21.88 -3.08 11.38
N GLN A 43 22.07 -4.06 10.50
CA GLN A 43 22.16 -3.85 9.05
C GLN A 43 20.84 -3.31 8.48
N VAL A 44 19.70 -3.82 8.94
CA VAL A 44 18.38 -3.31 8.55
C VAL A 44 18.23 -1.85 8.99
N ALA A 45 18.52 -1.54 10.26
CA ALA A 45 18.44 -0.18 10.79
C ALA A 45 19.31 0.79 9.98
N PHE A 46 20.56 0.43 9.70
CA PHE A 46 21.45 1.22 8.84
C PHE A 46 20.87 1.42 7.43
N THR A 47 20.33 0.37 6.83
CA THR A 47 19.80 0.39 5.46
C THR A 47 18.56 1.28 5.34
N VAL A 48 17.61 1.17 6.28
CA VAL A 48 16.35 1.93 6.20
C VAL A 48 16.47 3.34 6.76
N SER A 49 17.28 3.53 7.81
CA SER A 49 17.40 4.82 8.52
C SER A 49 18.52 5.69 7.98
N LEU A 50 19.66 5.15 7.54
CA LEU A 50 20.76 5.98 7.02
C LEU A 50 20.80 6.02 5.50
N LEU A 51 20.76 4.86 4.85
CA LEU A 51 20.78 4.78 3.38
C LEU A 51 19.43 5.14 2.74
N LYS A 52 18.36 5.22 3.55
CA LYS A 52 16.98 5.48 3.12
C LYS A 52 16.50 4.51 2.03
N HIS A 53 17.08 3.30 1.99
CA HIS A 53 16.67 2.29 1.03
C HIS A 53 15.31 1.70 1.42
N ARG A 54 14.55 1.27 0.40
CA ARG A 54 13.28 0.55 0.54
C ARG A 54 13.37 -0.81 -0.15
N LEU A 55 12.38 -1.67 0.11
CA LEU A 55 12.31 -2.97 -0.53
C LEU A 55 12.10 -2.82 -2.04
N PRO A 56 12.74 -3.67 -2.87
CA PRO A 56 12.74 -3.47 -4.32
C PRO A 56 11.37 -3.76 -4.92
N MET A 57 10.70 -2.72 -5.42
CA MET A 57 9.39 -2.84 -6.08
C MET A 57 9.43 -3.67 -7.36
N GLY A 58 10.62 -3.84 -7.96
CA GLY A 58 10.85 -4.72 -9.11
C GLY A 58 10.66 -6.22 -8.81
N ARG A 59 10.63 -6.63 -7.54
CA ARG A 59 10.31 -8.02 -7.15
C ARG A 59 8.81 -8.32 -7.12
N LEU A 60 7.96 -7.31 -7.23
CA LEU A 60 6.51 -7.50 -7.25
C LEU A 60 6.04 -7.85 -8.66
N PRO A 61 5.39 -9.00 -8.88
CA PRO A 61 4.84 -9.35 -10.18
C PRO A 61 3.78 -8.32 -10.62
N PRO A 62 3.85 -7.76 -11.85
CA PRO A 62 2.87 -6.76 -12.33
C PRO A 62 1.41 -7.25 -12.24
N GLU A 63 1.20 -8.54 -12.46
CA GLU A 63 -0.13 -9.17 -12.43
C GLU A 63 -0.73 -9.25 -11.02
N ARG A 64 0.12 -9.25 -9.98
CA ARG A 64 -0.29 -9.28 -8.57
C ARG A 64 -0.26 -7.90 -7.92
N CYS A 65 0.44 -6.95 -8.53
CA CYS A 65 0.63 -5.61 -8.00
C CYS A 65 0.26 -4.55 -9.04
N PRO A 66 -1.05 -4.25 -9.20
CA PRO A 66 -1.48 -3.19 -10.10
C PRO A 66 -0.87 -1.84 -9.67
N PRO A 67 -0.70 -0.87 -10.60
CA PRO A 67 -0.02 0.40 -10.31
C PRO A 67 -0.54 1.13 -9.06
N ARG A 68 -1.86 1.10 -8.84
CA ARG A 68 -2.48 1.73 -7.67
C ARG A 68 -2.10 1.05 -6.35
N LEU A 69 -1.90 -0.27 -6.33
CA LEU A 69 -1.40 -0.99 -5.15
C LEU A 69 0.07 -0.67 -4.89
N ARG A 70 0.89 -0.63 -5.97
CA ARG A 70 2.29 -0.21 -5.89
C ARG A 70 2.42 1.17 -5.24
N SER A 71 1.64 2.15 -5.70
CA SER A 71 1.67 3.51 -5.11
C SER A 71 1.20 3.54 -3.65
N ILE A 72 0.26 2.67 -3.24
CA ILE A 72 -0.14 2.55 -1.84
C ILE A 72 1.02 2.06 -0.97
N ILE A 73 1.73 1.00 -1.42
CA ILE A 73 2.88 0.44 -0.72
C ILE A 73 4.01 1.48 -0.61
N GLU A 74 4.31 2.18 -1.70
CA GLU A 74 5.34 3.23 -1.72
C GLU A 74 4.99 4.38 -0.77
N ALA A 75 3.71 4.81 -0.72
CA ALA A 75 3.27 5.86 0.18
C ALA A 75 3.38 5.47 1.68
N CYS A 76 3.25 4.19 2.01
CA CYS A 76 3.52 3.70 3.37
C CYS A 76 4.98 3.90 3.79
N TRP A 77 5.89 4.03 2.83
CA TRP A 77 7.34 4.11 3.03
C TRP A 77 7.91 5.52 2.87
N GLU A 78 7.05 6.54 2.85
CA GLU A 78 7.48 7.93 2.95
C GLU A 78 8.43 8.12 4.15
N GLU A 79 9.49 8.88 3.92
CA GLU A 79 10.53 9.11 4.92
C GLU A 79 9.96 9.84 6.14
N ASP A 80 9.28 10.96 5.89
CA ASP A 80 8.55 11.71 6.91
C ASP A 80 7.31 10.92 7.34
N PRO A 81 7.21 10.49 8.62
CA PRO A 81 6.03 9.79 9.12
C PRO A 81 4.72 10.55 8.91
N ALA A 82 4.74 11.90 8.92
CA ALA A 82 3.55 12.72 8.71
C ALA A 82 3.03 12.68 7.27
N ARG A 83 3.89 12.35 6.30
CA ARG A 83 3.53 12.23 4.88
C ARG A 83 2.97 10.86 4.52
N ARG A 84 3.12 9.86 5.40
CA ARG A 84 2.50 8.55 5.23
C ARG A 84 0.97 8.72 5.30
N PRO A 85 0.18 7.93 4.55
CA PRO A 85 -1.28 7.99 4.62
C PRO A 85 -1.79 7.55 5.99
N ALA A 86 -2.93 8.07 6.43
CA ALA A 86 -3.55 7.60 7.68
C ALA A 86 -4.11 6.19 7.47
N ALA A 87 -4.22 5.39 8.54
CA ALA A 87 -4.80 4.05 8.45
C ALA A 87 -6.19 4.06 7.80
N ALA A 88 -7.04 5.03 8.15
CA ALA A 88 -8.36 5.20 7.53
C ALA A 88 -8.28 5.49 6.02
N GLU A 89 -7.29 6.27 5.59
CA GLU A 89 -7.08 6.55 4.16
C GLU A 89 -6.57 5.32 3.40
N LEU A 90 -5.70 4.52 4.01
CA LEU A 90 -5.25 3.24 3.46
C LEU A 90 -6.41 2.29 3.25
N VAL A 91 -7.26 2.10 4.27
CA VAL A 91 -8.46 1.25 4.17
C VAL A 91 -9.34 1.73 3.01
N LYS A 92 -9.62 3.03 2.93
CA LYS A 92 -10.42 3.60 1.82
C LYS A 92 -9.78 3.32 0.45
N LYS A 93 -8.47 3.53 0.30
CA LYS A 93 -7.75 3.30 -0.97
C LYS A 93 -7.77 1.82 -1.37
N LEU A 94 -7.58 0.92 -0.41
CA LEU A 94 -7.59 -0.53 -0.63
C LEU A 94 -8.99 -1.04 -1.00
N LEU A 95 -10.05 -0.57 -0.33
CA LEU A 95 -11.42 -0.93 -0.68
C LEU A 95 -11.81 -0.47 -2.09
N LEU A 96 -11.44 0.75 -2.47
CA LEU A 96 -11.66 1.25 -3.84
C LEU A 96 -10.90 0.43 -4.88
N LEU A 97 -9.67 0.03 -4.57
CA LEU A 97 -8.90 -0.85 -5.45
C LEU A 97 -9.58 -2.22 -5.58
N GLN A 98 -9.97 -2.84 -4.47
CA GLN A 98 -10.67 -4.12 -4.45
C GLN A 98 -11.95 -4.08 -5.29
N GLN A 99 -12.76 -3.02 -5.17
CA GLN A 99 -13.96 -2.82 -5.98
C GLN A 99 -13.63 -2.72 -7.48
N SER A 100 -12.60 -1.94 -7.85
CA SER A 100 -12.20 -1.78 -9.25
C SER A 100 -11.69 -3.09 -9.88
N LEU A 101 -11.00 -3.93 -9.10
CA LEU A 101 -10.52 -5.24 -9.53
C LEU A 101 -11.68 -6.24 -9.66
N ALA A 102 -12.62 -6.23 -8.70
CA ALA A 102 -13.81 -7.08 -8.77
C ALA A 102 -14.67 -6.78 -10.00
N GLN A 103 -14.85 -5.51 -10.34
CA GLN A 103 -15.57 -5.08 -11.56
C GLN A 103 -14.88 -5.54 -12.85
N HIS A 104 -13.54 -5.56 -12.89
CA HIS A 104 -12.80 -6.07 -14.04
C HIS A 104 -12.87 -7.60 -14.17
N LEU A 105 -12.88 -8.33 -13.05
CA LEU A 105 -12.91 -9.80 -13.03
C LEU A 105 -14.31 -10.38 -13.23
N LEU A 106 -15.36 -9.65 -12.86
CA LEU A 106 -16.75 -10.14 -12.88
C LEU A 106 -17.62 -9.49 -13.98
N GLY A 107 -17.10 -8.53 -14.75
CA GLY A 107 -17.92 -7.66 -15.60
C GLY A 107 -18.82 -6.73 -14.76
N PRO A 108 -19.62 -5.84 -15.39
CA PRO A 108 -20.54 -4.97 -14.65
C PRO A 108 -21.49 -5.84 -13.83
N THR A 109 -21.57 -5.59 -12.53
CA THR A 109 -22.49 -6.33 -11.68
C THR A 109 -23.93 -6.05 -12.15
N PRO A 110 -24.90 -6.98 -11.93
CA PRO A 110 -26.30 -6.72 -12.29
C PRO A 110 -26.84 -5.40 -11.71
N VAL A 111 -26.29 -4.93 -10.58
CA VAL A 111 -26.63 -3.65 -9.95
C VAL A 111 -26.11 -2.46 -10.77
N ASP A 112 -24.94 -2.57 -11.39
CA ASP A 112 -24.34 -1.53 -12.25
C ASP A 112 -25.12 -1.40 -13.57
N VAL A 113 -25.57 -2.51 -14.16
CA VAL A 113 -26.43 -2.52 -15.37
C VAL A 113 -27.80 -1.89 -15.09
N LEU A 114 -28.35 -2.09 -13.89
CA LEU A 114 -29.61 -1.46 -13.45
C LEU A 114 -29.45 0.06 -13.21
N ARG A 115 -28.27 0.52 -12.78
CA ARG A 115 -27.96 1.96 -12.72
C ARG A 115 -27.75 2.59 -14.10
N MET A 116 -27.09 1.89 -15.03
CA MET A 116 -26.89 2.40 -16.40
C MET A 116 -28.22 2.46 -17.20
N SER A 117 -29.11 1.49 -16.99
CA SER A 117 -30.43 1.47 -17.63
C SER A 117 -31.45 2.44 -17.03
N SER A 118 -31.22 2.95 -15.81
CA SER A 118 -31.99 4.06 -15.25
C SER A 118 -31.45 5.43 -15.67
N PHE A 119 -30.17 5.54 -16.02
CA PHE A 119 -29.60 6.72 -16.68
C PHE A 119 -30.07 6.85 -18.13
N LEU A 120 -30.04 5.76 -18.93
CA LEU A 120 -30.47 5.79 -20.33
C LEU A 120 -31.98 5.99 -20.55
N ARG A 121 -32.82 5.88 -19.49
CA ARG A 121 -34.25 6.17 -19.57
C ARG A 121 -34.62 7.62 -19.27
N LYS A 122 -33.68 8.44 -18.77
CA LYS A 122 -33.96 9.80 -18.31
C LYS A 122 -33.68 10.88 -19.35
N ASP A 123 -33.07 10.53 -20.47
CA ASP A 123 -32.68 11.46 -21.55
C ASP A 123 -33.59 11.35 -22.80
N SER A 124 -34.71 10.63 -22.71
CA SER A 124 -35.68 10.45 -23.80
C SER A 124 -37.06 11.08 -23.53
N SER A 125 -37.11 12.20 -22.81
CA SER A 125 -38.33 13.02 -22.65
C SER A 125 -38.01 14.51 -22.65
#